data_AF-A0A1S3W107-F1
#
_entry.id   AF-A0A1S3W107-F1
#
_cell.length_a   1.000
_cell.length_b   1.000
_cell.length_c   1.000
_cell.angle_alpha   90.00
_cell.angle_beta   90.00
_cell.angle_gamma   90.00
#
_symmetry.space_group_name_H-M   'P 1'
#
loop_
_entity.id
_entity.type
_entity.pdbx_description
1 polymer ?
#
loop_
_entity_poly.entity_id
_entity_poly.type
_entity_poly.pdbx_seq_one_letter_code
_entity_poly.pdbx_strand_id
1 'polypeptide(L)'
;MANTDGAFSFNTMIHMLNIRLTSTNFILWRRQLLLLLKGHALYGHIDGSIITPPGKLPTVDGSLTVPNPSFITWKQQDQRLVSLLQASLTEETLAEVLHYDTAQQIWTTLESLCGGDSKQREIGIRDQLLPLQKAHP
;
A
#
# COMPACT_ATOMS: atom_id res chain seq x y z
N MET A 1 -31.87 13.11 -6.22
CA MET A 1 -31.45 12.52 -4.93
C MET A 1 -30.56 11.33 -5.25
N ALA A 2 -29.24 11.50 -5.19
CA ALA A 2 -28.29 10.40 -5.39
C ALA A 2 -27.56 10.21 -4.06
N ASN A 3 -27.68 9.02 -3.49
CA ASN A 3 -27.00 8.60 -2.27
C ASN A 3 -25.49 8.81 -2.44
N THR A 4 -24.94 9.80 -1.74
CA THR A 4 -23.50 9.87 -1.51
C THR A 4 -23.22 8.86 -0.41
N ASP A 5 -22.89 7.64 -0.83
CA ASP A 5 -22.26 6.62 -0.02
C ASP A 5 -21.21 7.27 0.89
N GLY A 6 -21.22 6.91 2.18
CA GLY A 6 -20.43 7.53 3.25
C GLY A 6 -18.92 7.28 3.15
N ALA A 7 -18.34 7.35 1.95
CA ALA A 7 -16.91 7.29 1.73
C ALA A 7 -16.25 8.53 2.32
N PHE A 8 -15.30 8.33 3.24
CA PHE A 8 -14.57 9.42 3.85
C PHE A 8 -13.76 10.18 2.79
N SER A 9 -13.68 11.50 2.93
CA SER A 9 -12.83 12.32 2.07
C SER A 9 -11.37 11.87 2.19
N PHE A 10 -10.59 12.03 1.12
CA PHE A 10 -9.17 11.71 1.09
C PHE A 10 -8.38 12.33 2.25
N ASN A 11 -8.67 13.59 2.58
CA ASN A 11 -8.07 14.26 3.73
C ASN A 11 -8.42 13.57 5.05
N THR A 12 -9.68 13.14 5.21
CA THR A 12 -10.12 12.39 6.39
C THR A 12 -9.41 11.05 6.50
N MET A 13 -9.21 10.34 5.39
CA MET A 13 -8.44 9.10 5.36
C MET A 13 -6.98 9.30 5.81
N ILE A 14 -6.33 10.37 5.37
CA ILE A 14 -4.98 10.72 5.86
C ILE A 14 -5.00 11.00 7.37
N HIS A 15 -5.97 11.77 7.86
CA HIS A 15 -6.08 12.05 9.29
C HIS A 15 -6.41 10.82 10.15
N MET A 16 -7.03 9.78 9.58
CA MET A 16 -7.28 8.51 10.27
C MET A 16 -6.02 7.64 10.41
N LEU A 17 -5.00 7.86 9.57
CA LEU A 17 -3.70 7.18 9.68
C LEU A 17 -2.85 7.88 10.76
N ASN A 18 -3.10 7.51 12.02
CA ASN A 18 -2.36 8.05 13.17
C ASN A 18 -0.92 7.47 13.27
N ILE A 19 -0.67 6.32 12.64
CA ILE A 19 0.63 5.65 12.68
C ILE A 19 1.39 5.95 11.38
N ARG A 20 2.54 6.61 11.50
CA ARG A 20 3.52 6.71 10.41
C ARG A 20 4.41 5.47 10.39
N LEU A 21 4.65 4.92 9.20
CA LEU A 21 5.49 3.73 9.05
C LEU A 21 6.95 4.04 9.43
N THR A 22 7.48 3.21 10.31
CA THR A 22 8.90 3.08 10.67
C THR A 22 9.31 1.61 10.48
N SER A 23 10.62 1.35 10.49
CA SER A 23 11.17 -0.01 10.42
C SER A 23 10.63 -0.96 11.51
N THR A 24 10.15 -0.44 12.63
CA THR A 24 9.73 -1.23 13.80
C THR A 24 8.22 -1.42 13.96
N ASN A 25 7.39 -0.67 13.22
CA ASN A 25 5.93 -0.66 13.44
C ASN A 25 5.11 -1.16 12.23
N PHE A 26 5.77 -1.83 11.29
CA PHE A 26 5.16 -2.30 10.04
C PHE A 26 3.87 -3.10 10.23
N ILE A 27 3.82 -4.02 11.18
CA ILE A 27 2.62 -4.87 11.40
C ILE A 27 1.41 -4.01 11.81
N LEU A 28 1.62 -3.00 12.66
CA LEU A 28 0.56 -2.11 13.14
C LEU A 28 0.09 -1.17 12.02
N TRP A 29 1.04 -0.55 11.33
CA TRP A 29 0.77 0.31 10.17
C TRP A 29 0.01 -0.46 9.08
N ARG A 30 0.49 -1.65 8.71
CA ARG A 30 -0.13 -2.52 7.71
C ARG A 30 -1.57 -2.85 8.08
N ARG A 31 -1.82 -3.20 9.35
CA ARG A 31 -3.18 -3.55 9.81
C ARG A 31 -4.15 -2.38 9.72
N GLN A 32 -3.75 -1.18 10.13
CA GLN A 32 -4.59 0.02 10.04
C GLN A 32 -4.88 0.38 8.58
N LEU A 33 -3.84 0.37 7.74
CA LEU A 33 -3.98 0.71 6.34
C LEU A 33 -4.85 -0.31 5.60
N LEU A 34 -4.69 -1.61 5.85
CA LEU A 34 -5.56 -2.65 5.29
C LEU A 34 -7.03 -2.48 5.66
N LEU A 35 -7.32 -2.10 6.91
CA LEU A 35 -8.69 -1.85 7.36
C LEU A 35 -9.31 -0.67 6.60
N LEU A 36 -8.54 0.41 6.46
CA LEU A 36 -8.95 1.61 5.72
C LEU A 36 -9.23 1.29 4.25
N LEU A 37 -8.32 0.56 3.59
CA LEU A 37 -8.42 0.21 2.17
C LEU A 37 -9.58 -0.73 1.88
N LYS A 38 -9.82 -1.72 2.75
CA LYS A 38 -10.96 -2.63 2.63
C LYS A 38 -12.29 -1.88 2.83
N GLY A 39 -12.34 -0.95 3.77
CA GLY A 39 -13.52 -0.10 4.00
C GLY A 39 -13.89 0.81 2.82
N HIS A 40 -12.92 1.16 1.96
CA HIS A 40 -13.14 2.03 0.80
C HIS A 40 -13.08 1.29 -0.55
N ALA A 41 -13.10 -0.04 -0.55
CA ALA A 41 -12.96 -0.88 -1.75
C ALA A 41 -11.69 -0.59 -2.59
N LEU A 42 -10.63 -0.07 -1.96
CA LEU A 42 -9.36 0.27 -2.61
C LEU A 42 -8.32 -0.86 -2.51
N TYR A 43 -8.56 -1.86 -1.66
CA TYR A 43 -7.64 -2.99 -1.45
C TYR A 43 -7.28 -3.73 -2.76
N GLY A 44 -8.20 -3.79 -3.72
CA GLY A 44 -7.97 -4.48 -5.00
C GLY A 44 -6.86 -3.88 -5.86
N HIS A 45 -6.52 -2.59 -5.68
CA HIS A 45 -5.38 -1.95 -6.35
C HIS A 45 -4.02 -2.40 -5.77
N ILE A 46 -4.00 -2.82 -4.51
CA ILE A 46 -2.80 -3.28 -3.83
C ILE A 46 -2.57 -4.78 -4.05
N ASP A 47 -3.63 -5.57 -3.88
CA ASP A 47 -3.59 -7.03 -4.02
C ASP A 47 -3.38 -7.48 -5.48
N GLY A 48 -3.60 -6.59 -6.45
CA GLY A 48 -3.53 -6.90 -7.88
C GLY A 48 -4.80 -7.54 -8.44
N SER A 49 -5.83 -7.70 -7.61
CA SER A 49 -7.17 -8.15 -8.03
C SER A 49 -7.82 -7.19 -9.04
N ILE A 50 -7.52 -5.89 -8.98
CA ILE A 50 -7.94 -4.91 -10.00
C ILE A 50 -6.85 -4.82 -11.06
N ILE A 51 -7.07 -5.49 -12.18
CA ILE A 51 -6.14 -5.51 -13.31
C ILE A 51 -6.08 -4.13 -13.96
N THR A 52 -4.86 -3.65 -14.22
CA THR A 52 -4.62 -2.41 -14.95
C THR A 52 -5.31 -2.45 -16.31
N PRO A 53 -6.26 -1.54 -16.60
CA PRO A 53 -6.92 -1.50 -17.90
C PRO A 53 -5.92 -1.18 -19.02
N PRO A 54 -6.14 -1.65 -20.25
CA PRO A 54 -5.31 -1.23 -21.37
C PRO A 54 -5.42 0.29 -21.55
N GLY A 55 -4.28 0.98 -21.67
CA GLY A 55 -4.24 2.44 -21.77
C GLY A 55 -4.89 3.02 -23.03
N LYS A 56 -4.97 2.20 -24.08
CA LYS A 56 -5.64 2.53 -25.34
C LYS A 56 -6.56 1.39 -25.77
N LEU A 57 -7.70 1.74 -26.37
CA LEU A 57 -8.64 0.80 -26.97
C LEU A 57 -8.67 0.99 -28.48
N PRO A 58 -8.80 -0.08 -29.28
CA PRO A 58 -9.06 0.06 -30.70
C PRO A 58 -10.42 0.74 -30.93
N THR A 59 -10.51 1.59 -31.94
CA THR A 59 -11.79 2.13 -32.42
C THR A 59 -12.63 1.03 -33.06
N VAL A 60 -13.94 1.26 -33.19
CA VAL A 60 -14.89 0.29 -33.77
C VAL A 60 -14.51 -0.16 -35.19
N ASP A 61 -13.75 0.68 -35.90
CA ASP A 61 -13.23 0.47 -37.25
C ASP A 61 -11.81 -0.13 -37.27
N GLY A 62 -11.15 -0.27 -36.10
CA GLY A 62 -9.80 -0.82 -35.95
C GLY A 62 -8.66 0.08 -36.46
N SER A 63 -8.99 1.23 -37.08
CA SER A 63 -8.03 2.12 -37.73
C SER A 63 -7.25 3.02 -36.76
N LEU A 64 -7.79 3.33 -35.58
CA LEU A 64 -7.17 4.21 -34.58
C LEU A 64 -7.22 3.63 -33.17
N THR A 65 -6.29 4.04 -32.31
CA THR A 65 -6.32 3.75 -30.87
C THR A 65 -6.76 4.98 -30.08
N VAL A 66 -7.83 4.87 -29.31
CA VAL A 66 -8.35 5.94 -28.44
C VAL A 66 -7.94 5.72 -26.98
N PRO A 67 -7.77 6.78 -26.17
CA PRO A 67 -7.51 6.66 -24.74
C PRO A 67 -8.64 5.90 -24.04
N ASN A 68 -8.29 4.95 -23.17
CA ASN A 68 -9.28 4.21 -22.40
C ASN A 68 -9.73 5.04 -21.18
N PRO A 69 -11.01 5.47 -21.09
CA PRO A 69 -11.49 6.19 -19.91
C PRO A 69 -11.36 5.37 -18.62
N SER A 70 -11.51 4.04 -18.69
CA SER A 70 -11.32 3.16 -17.52
C SER A 70 -9.87 3.16 -17.03
N PHE A 71 -8.89 3.28 -17.93
CA PHE A 71 -7.48 3.43 -17.53
C PHE A 71 -7.24 4.77 -16.81
N ILE A 72 -7.88 5.84 -17.26
CA ILE A 72 -7.77 7.16 -16.61
C ILE A 72 -8.38 7.10 -15.21
N THR A 73 -9.57 6.52 -15.05
CA THR A 73 -10.20 6.35 -13.73
C THR A 73 -9.37 5.48 -12.81
N TRP A 74 -8.87 4.34 -13.32
CA TRP A 74 -7.98 3.46 -12.57
C TRP A 74 -6.72 4.21 -12.10
N LYS A 75 -6.06 4.93 -13.02
CA LYS A 75 -4.84 5.71 -12.71
C LYS A 75 -5.13 6.79 -11.68
N GLN A 76 -6.25 7.49 -11.75
CA GLN A 76 -6.61 8.48 -10.73
C GLN A 76 -6.81 7.85 -9.34
N GLN A 77 -7.40 6.66 -9.27
CA GLN A 77 -7.55 5.95 -8.00
C GLN A 77 -6.21 5.46 -7.45
N ASP A 78 -5.38 4.87 -8.30
CA ASP A 78 -4.03 4.42 -7.95
C ASP A 78 -3.16 5.59 -7.44
N GLN A 79 -3.19 6.75 -8.11
CA GLN A 79 -2.43 7.93 -7.66
C GLN A 79 -2.92 8.51 -6.33
N ARG A 80 -4.21 8.41 -6.01
CA ARG A 80 -4.70 8.73 -4.66
C ARG A 80 -4.12 7.76 -3.64
N LEU A 81 -4.06 6.47 -3.96
CA LEU A 81 -3.45 5.48 -3.07
C LEU A 81 -1.96 5.69 -2.87
N VAL A 82 -1.21 6.00 -3.94
CA VAL A 82 0.19 6.41 -3.85
C VAL A 82 0.34 7.59 -2.88
N SER A 83 -0.47 8.63 -3.05
CA SER A 83 -0.45 9.81 -2.18
C SER A 83 -0.77 9.46 -0.71
N LEU A 84 -1.75 8.57 -0.47
CA LEU A 84 -2.12 8.09 0.87
C LEU A 84 -0.98 7.29 1.50
N LEU A 85 -0.38 6.38 0.74
CA LEU A 85 0.76 5.57 1.16
C LEU A 85 1.89 6.50 1.58
N GLN A 86 2.35 7.37 0.67
CA GLN A 86 3.44 8.31 0.93
C GLN A 86 3.18 9.21 2.14
N ALA A 87 1.96 9.74 2.31
CA ALA A 87 1.59 10.57 3.48
C ALA A 87 1.69 9.81 4.82
N SER A 88 1.53 8.48 4.77
CA SER A 88 1.62 7.59 5.93
C SER A 88 3.04 7.07 6.21
N LEU A 89 4.03 7.44 5.40
CA LEU A 89 5.43 7.04 5.59
C LEU A 89 6.20 8.09 6.40
N THR A 90 7.31 7.66 7.00
CA THR A 90 8.37 8.58 7.45
C THR A 90 9.32 8.89 6.29
N GLU A 91 10.08 9.99 6.39
CA GLU A 91 11.03 10.42 5.34
C GLU A 91 12.03 9.32 4.96
N GLU A 92 12.52 8.54 5.93
CA GLU A 92 13.40 7.39 5.72
C GLU A 92 12.75 6.35 4.80
N THR A 93 11.56 5.85 5.16
CA THR A 93 10.82 4.86 4.35
C THR A 93 10.30 5.43 3.03
N LEU A 94 10.05 6.74 2.95
CA LEU A 94 9.59 7.40 1.74
C LEU A 94 10.70 7.44 0.68
N ALA A 95 11.95 7.68 1.08
CA ALA A 95 13.10 7.71 0.18
C ALA A 95 13.29 6.36 -0.57
N GLU A 96 13.02 5.25 0.11
CA GLU A 96 13.14 3.89 -0.45
C GLU A 96 12.10 3.59 -1.53
N VAL A 97 10.93 4.26 -1.49
CA VAL A 97 9.81 3.98 -2.39
C VAL A 97 9.54 5.08 -3.42
N LEU A 98 10.33 6.16 -3.42
CA LEU A 98 10.11 7.35 -4.25
C LEU A 98 10.20 7.07 -5.76
N HIS A 99 10.86 5.98 -6.14
CA HIS A 99 11.07 5.56 -7.53
C HIS A 99 9.90 4.75 -8.13
N TYR A 100 8.87 4.43 -7.33
CA TYR A 100 7.74 3.63 -7.78
C TYR A 100 6.51 4.49 -8.09
N ASP A 101 5.86 4.20 -9.21
CA ASP A 101 4.76 5.02 -9.75
C ASP A 101 3.38 4.48 -9.33
N THR A 102 3.29 3.22 -8.92
CA THR A 102 2.03 2.54 -8.60
C THR A 102 1.92 2.14 -7.13
N ALA A 103 0.71 2.14 -6.60
CA ALA A 103 0.45 1.78 -5.20
C ALA A 103 0.86 0.33 -4.89
N GLN A 104 0.68 -0.58 -5.86
CA GLN A 104 1.10 -1.98 -5.75
C GLN A 104 2.62 -2.10 -5.57
N GLN A 105 3.42 -1.41 -6.40
CA GLN A 105 4.87 -1.47 -6.31
C GLN A 105 5.39 -0.93 -4.98
N ILE A 106 4.85 0.21 -4.53
CA ILE A 106 5.17 0.79 -3.22
C ILE A 106 4.86 -0.22 -2.12
N TRP A 107 3.65 -0.80 -2.13
CA TRP A 107 3.22 -1.77 -1.13
C TRP A 107 4.12 -3.01 -1.07
N THR A 108 4.41 -3.64 -2.21
CA THR A 108 5.26 -4.84 -2.27
C THR A 108 6.69 -4.53 -1.79
N THR A 109 7.21 -3.34 -2.11
CA THR A 109 8.53 -2.91 -1.64
C THR A 109 8.56 -2.73 -0.13
N LEU A 110 7.54 -2.07 0.45
CA LEU A 110 7.42 -1.93 1.89
C LEU A 110 7.28 -3.28 2.60
N GLU A 111 6.51 -4.21 2.02
CA GLU A 111 6.41 -5.59 2.50
C GLU A 111 7.76 -6.32 2.47
N SER A 112 8.57 -6.11 1.44
CA SER A 112 9.91 -6.71 1.34
C SER A 112 10.88 -6.10 2.34
N LEU A 113 10.94 -4.77 2.42
CA LEU A 113 11.87 -4.02 3.27
C LEU A 113 11.59 -4.30 4.76
N CYS A 114 10.34 -4.16 5.19
CA CYS A 114 9.96 -4.36 6.58
C CYS A 114 9.72 -5.83 6.94
N GLY A 115 9.33 -6.67 5.98
CA GLY A 115 9.18 -8.12 6.17
C GLY A 115 10.52 -8.82 6.38
N GLY A 116 11.60 -8.30 5.77
CA GLY A 116 12.98 -8.71 6.05
C GLY A 116 13.41 -8.36 7.47
N ASP A 117 13.24 -7.09 7.88
CA ASP A 117 13.64 -6.61 9.22
C ASP A 117 12.86 -7.33 10.34
N SER A 118 11.57 -7.55 10.15
CA SER A 118 10.71 -8.25 11.12
C SER A 118 11.17 -9.70 11.34
N LYS A 119 11.45 -10.44 10.25
CA LYS A 119 11.94 -11.83 10.33
C LYS A 119 13.34 -11.90 10.95
N GLN A 120 14.22 -10.98 10.58
CA GLN A 120 15.59 -10.91 11.12
C GLN A 120 15.56 -10.65 12.63
N ARG A 121 14.67 -9.76 13.09
CA ARG A 121 14.46 -9.45 14.51
C ARG A 121 13.88 -10.62 15.28
N GLU A 122 12.89 -11.33 14.73
CA GLU A 122 12.34 -12.53 15.36
C GLU A 122 13.43 -13.61 15.57
N ILE A 123 14.32 -13.78 14.59
CA ILE A 123 15.45 -14.72 14.70
C ILE A 123 16.45 -14.22 15.76
N GLY A 124 16.81 -12.94 15.73
CA GLY A 124 17.76 -12.36 16.71
C GLY A 124 17.24 -12.39 18.16
N ILE A 125 15.93 -12.29 18.38
CA ILE A 125 15.33 -12.45 19.72
C ILE A 125 15.37 -13.92 20.14
N ARG A 126 15.06 -14.87 19.24
CA ARG A 126 15.16 -16.30 19.53
C ARG A 126 16.59 -16.71 19.86
N ASP A 127 17.56 -16.18 19.13
CA ASP A 127 18.99 -16.43 19.36
C ASP A 127 19.45 -15.92 20.72
N GLN A 128 18.93 -14.78 21.19
CA GLN A 128 19.23 -14.24 22.53
C GLN A 128 18.53 -15.00 23.67
N LEU A 129 17.41 -15.67 23.40
CA LEU A 129 16.71 -16.48 24.41
C LEU A 129 17.29 -17.88 24.58
N LEU A 130 17.92 -18.44 23.54
CA LEU A 130 18.59 -19.75 23.57
C LEU A 130 19.72 -19.88 24.61
N PRO A 131 20.65 -18.90 24.79
CA PRO A 131 21.66 -18.97 25.82
C PRO A 131 21.09 -18.73 27.23
N LEU A 132 20.02 -17.94 27.36
CA LEU A 132 19.38 -17.67 28.66
C LEU A 132 18.62 -18.88 29.21
N GLN A 133 18.05 -19.72 28.35
CA GLN A 133 17.43 -20.98 28.77
C GLN A 133 18.43 -22.10 29.10
N LYS A 134 19.67 -22.03 28.58
CA LYS A 134 20.76 -22.95 28.95
C LYS A 134 21.54 -22.52 30.19
N ALA A 135 21.33 -21.30 30.68
CA ALA A 135 22.02 -20.74 31.84
C ALA A 135 21.24 -20.88 33.17
N HIS A 136 20.07 -21.52 33.16
CA HIS A 136 19.36 -21.89 34.39
C HIS A 136 19.74 -23.33 34.81
N PRO A 137 20.49 -23.50 35.93
CA PRO A 137 20.92 -24.79 36.44
C PRO A 137 19.80 -25.60 37.10
#